data_AF-A0A7C9GWA1-F1
#
_entry.id   AF-A0A7C9GWA1-F1
#
_cell.length_a   1.000
_cell.length_b   1.000
_cell.length_c   1.000
_cell.angle_alpha   90.00
_cell.angle_beta   90.00
_cell.angle_gamma   90.00
#
_symmetry.space_group_name_H-M   'P 1'
#
loop_
_entity.id
_entity.type
_entity.pdbx_description
1 polymer ?
#
loop_
_entity_poly.entity_id
_entity_poly.type
_entity_poly.pdbx_seq_one_letter_code
_entity_poly.pdbx_strand_id
1 'polypeptide(L)' 'MGLRLLAHVVADDDLGSRFLALTGLSADDLRARADDPGVLAALIEFVAARESDLVAAADALALRPQTIVAAGDALAGGRA' A
#
# COMPACT_ATOMS: atom_id res chain seq x y z
N MET A 1 -4.33 -7.78 6.35
CA MET A 1 -3.35 -6.67 6.51
C MET A 1 -3.28 -5.78 5.29
N GLY A 2 -3.05 -6.32 4.07
CA GLY A 2 -3.00 -5.51 2.83
C GLY A 2 -4.19 -4.57 2.61
N LEU A 3 -5.42 -5.06 2.77
CA LEU A 3 -6.64 -4.24 2.66
C LEU A 3 -6.74 -3.09 3.68
N ARG A 4 -6.16 -3.26 4.87
CA ARG A 4 -6.21 -2.25 5.94
C ARG A 4 -5.18 -1.14 5.71
N LEU A 5 -4.02 -1.52 5.16
CA LEU A 5 -3.03 -0.58 4.66
C LEU A 5 -3.57 0.21 3.46
N LEU A 6 -4.22 -0.47 2.52
CA LEU A 6 -4.86 0.18 1.37
C LEU A 6 -5.95 1.16 1.82
N ALA A 7 -6.78 0.79 2.80
CA ALA A 7 -7.77 1.70 3.37
C ALA A 7 -7.14 2.92 4.05
N HIS A 8 -5.97 2.78 4.69
CA HIS A 8 -5.25 3.91 5.30
C HIS A 8 -4.65 4.85 4.24
N VAL A 9 -3.97 4.30 3.23
CA VAL A 9 -3.36 5.07 2.13
C VAL A 9 -4.43 5.80 1.32
N VAL A 10 -5.60 5.20 1.11
CA VAL A 10 -6.73 5.84 0.42
C VAL A 10 -7.46 6.86 1.29
N ALA A 11 -7.42 6.70 2.62
CA ALA A 11 -8.00 7.68 3.54
C ALA A 11 -7.14 8.95 3.70
N ASP A 12 -5.85 8.87 3.36
CA ASP A 12 -4.95 10.00 3.33
C ASP A 12 -4.95 10.64 1.92
N ASP A 13 -5.44 11.88 1.84
CA ASP A 13 -5.70 12.57 0.57
C ASP A 13 -4.41 12.87 -0.22
N ASP A 14 -3.29 13.11 0.47
CA ASP A 14 -1.97 13.34 -0.16
C ASP A 14 -1.38 12.02 -0.67
N LEU A 15 -1.32 11.01 0.20
CA LEU A 15 -0.78 9.70 -0.12
C LEU A 15 -1.59 9.02 -1.23
N GLY A 16 -2.92 9.07 -1.13
CA GLY A 16 -3.85 8.54 -2.11
C GLY A 16 -3.67 9.22 -3.47
N SER A 17 -3.68 10.56 -3.51
CA SER A 17 -3.49 11.31 -4.76
C SER A 17 -2.15 11.03 -5.42
N ARG A 18 -1.06 10.92 -4.64
CA ARG A 18 0.28 10.60 -5.15
C ARG A 18 0.36 9.16 -5.67
N PHE A 19 -0.26 8.21 -4.98
CA PHE A 19 -0.29 6.82 -5.43
C PHE A 19 -1.09 6.65 -6.73
N LEU A 20 -2.25 7.31 -6.84
CA LEU A 20 -3.05 7.33 -8.07
C LEU A 20 -2.28 8.00 -9.23
N ALA A 21 -1.60 9.11 -8.97
CA ALA A 21 -0.75 9.79 -9.97
C ALA A 21 0.42 8.91 -10.43
N LEU A 22 1.00 8.11 -9.53
CA LEU A 22 2.12 7.22 -9.84
C LEU A 22 1.70 5.98 -10.64
N THR A 23 0.55 5.39 -10.29
CA THR A 23 0.03 4.18 -10.94
C THR A 23 -0.83 4.46 -12.18
N GLY A 24 -1.30 5.71 -12.34
CA GLY A 24 -2.25 6.10 -13.38
C GLY A 24 -3.66 5.55 -13.17
N LEU A 25 -3.95 4.98 -12.00
CA LEU A 25 -5.25 4.42 -11.66
C LEU A 25 -6.18 5.50 -11.11
N SER A 26 -7.49 5.32 -11.29
CA SER A 26 -8.50 6.09 -10.56
C SER A 26 -8.83 5.43 -9.21
N ALA A 27 -9.44 6.17 -8.29
CA ALA A 27 -9.91 5.62 -7.01
C ALA A 27 -10.92 4.48 -7.21
N ASP A 28 -11.68 4.50 -8.32
CA ASP A 28 -12.62 3.44 -8.67
C ASP A 28 -11.89 2.17 -9.16
N ASP A 29 -10.89 2.33 -10.04
CA ASP A 29 -10.02 1.23 -10.47
C ASP A 29 -9.26 0.61 -9.29
N LEU A 30 -8.78 1.45 -8.37
CA LEU A 30 -8.09 0.99 -7.17
C LEU A 30 -9.02 0.15 -6.29
N ARG A 31 -10.29 0.55 -6.13
CA ARG A 31 -11.29 -0.25 -5.41
C ARG A 31 -11.61 -1.55 -6.13
N ALA A 32 -11.77 -1.52 -7.45
CA ALA A 32 -12.03 -2.71 -8.26
C ALA A 32 -10.87 -3.72 -8.20
N ARG A 33 -9.64 -3.23 -8.01
CA ARG A 33 -8.41 -4.03 -7.93
C ARG A 33 -7.85 -4.14 -6.52
N ALA A 34 -8.64 -3.85 -5.48
CA ALA A 34 -8.17 -3.89 -4.10
C ALA A 34 -7.78 -5.31 -3.63
N ASP A 35 -8.34 -6.34 -4.28
CA ASP A 35 -7.99 -7.76 -4.09
C ASP A 35 -6.86 -8.23 -5.01
N ASP A 36 -6.35 -7.39 -5.92
CA ASP A 36 -5.24 -7.74 -6.81
C ASP A 36 -3.92 -7.71 -6.02
N PRO A 37 -3.23 -8.87 -5.85
CA PRO A 37 -1.99 -8.94 -5.09
C PRO A 37 -0.88 -8.08 -5.72
N GLY A 38 -0.92 -7.81 -7.02
CA GLY A 38 0.01 -6.92 -7.69
C GLY A 38 -0.19 -5.45 -7.32
N VAL A 39 -1.45 -5.02 -7.18
CA VAL A 39 -1.79 -3.66 -6.70
C VAL A 39 -1.40 -3.48 -5.25
N LEU A 40 -1.68 -4.49 -4.40
CA LEU A 40 -1.29 -4.47 -2.99
C LEU A 40 0.24 -4.44 -2.81
N ALA A 41 0.99 -5.19 -3.62
CA ALA A 41 2.45 -5.16 -3.60
C ALA A 41 3.00 -3.78 -4.02
N ALA A 42 2.48 -3.19 -5.10
CA ALA A 42 2.89 -1.86 -5.56
C ALA A 42 2.59 -0.76 -4.52
N LEU A 43 1.47 -0.87 -3.82
CA LEU A 43 1.11 0.04 -2.73
C LEU A 43 2.08 -0.07 -1.54
N ILE A 44 2.49 -1.30 -1.19
CA ILE A 44 3.47 -1.53 -0.13
C ILE A 44 4.85 -0.99 -0.54
N GLU A 45 5.30 -1.21 -1.78
CA GLU A 45 6.55 -0.64 -2.28
C GLU A 45 6.51 0.90 -2.28
N PHE A 46 5.40 1.50 -2.69
CA PHE A 46 5.24 2.96 -2.68
C PHE A 46 5.37 3.55 -1.27
N VAL A 47 4.73 2.94 -0.27
CA VAL A 47 4.83 3.35 1.13
C VAL A 47 6.23 3.07 1.69
N ALA A 48 6.83 1.91 1.35
CA ALA A 48 8.17 1.55 1.78
C ALA A 48 9.27 2.42 1.17
N ALA A 49 9.02 3.06 0.02
CA ALA A 49 9.95 3.98 -0.61
C ALA A 49 10.17 5.27 0.20
N ARG A 50 9.30 5.59 1.16
CA ARG A 50 9.43 6.74 2.07
C ARG A 50 9.28 6.33 3.52
N GLU A 51 10.37 6.43 4.27
CA GLU A 51 10.41 6.06 5.69
C GLU A 51 9.30 6.76 6.51
N SER A 52 9.03 8.04 6.28
CA SER A 52 7.96 8.78 6.98
C SER A 52 6.57 8.18 6.74
N ASP A 53 6.29 7.78 5.50
CA ASP A 53 4.98 7.24 5.12
C ASP A 53 4.85 5.81 5.67
N LEU A 54 5.93 5.03 5.64
CA LEU A 54 6.01 3.70 6.23
C LEU A 54 5.81 3.71 7.74
N VAL A 55 6.44 4.65 8.46
CA VAL A 55 6.29 4.79 9.91
C VAL A 55 4.87 5.25 10.25
N ALA A 56 4.31 6.23 9.52
CA ALA A 56 2.94 6.68 9.73
C ALA A 56 1.92 5.56 9.51
N ALA A 57 2.09 4.78 8.44
CA ALA A 57 1.22 3.64 8.15
C ALA A 57 1.38 2.51 9.20
N ALA A 58 2.60 2.24 9.65
CA ALA A 58 2.88 1.30 10.73
C ALA A 58 2.20 1.72 12.04
N ASP A 59 2.31 2.99 12.41
CA ASP A 59 1.69 3.55 13.61
C ASP A 59 0.15 3.47 13.54
N ALA A 60 -0.44 3.90 12.43
CA ALA A 60 -1.88 3.86 12.21
C ALA A 60 -2.45 2.43 12.23
N LEU A 61 -1.66 1.44 11.83
CA LEU A 61 -2.04 0.03 11.82
C LEU A 61 -1.68 -0.70 13.13
N ALA A 62 -0.99 -0.04 14.05
CA ALA A 62 -0.37 -0.65 15.22
C ALA A 62 0.51 -1.87 14.87
N LEU A 63 1.26 -1.76 13.77
CA LEU A 63 2.18 -2.77 13.26
C LEU A 63 3.60 -2.25 13.29
N ARG A 64 4.58 -3.16 13.12
CA ARG A 64 5.97 -2.74 12.87
C ARG A 64 6.16 -2.43 11.39
N PRO A 65 6.98 -1.41 11.04
CA PRO A 65 7.38 -1.11 9.66
C PRO A 65 7.87 -2.35 8.90
N GLN A 66 8.67 -3.19 9.56
CA GLN A 66 9.20 -4.41 8.95
C GLN A 66 8.10 -5.41 8.56
N THR A 67 6.98 -5.43 9.28
CA THR A 67 5.82 -6.29 8.97
C THR A 67 5.13 -5.85 7.69
N ILE A 68 5.10 -4.53 7.41
CA ILE A 68 4.53 -3.99 6.18
C ILE A 68 5.41 -4.38 4.99
N VAL A 69 6.73 -4.16 5.10
CA VAL A 69 7.70 -4.54 4.05
C VAL A 69 7.66 -6.04 3.76
N ALA A 70 7.65 -6.89 4.80
CA ALA A 70 7.57 -8.33 4.64
C ALA A 70 6.27 -8.79 3.97
N ALA A 71 5.15 -8.09 4.20
CA ALA A 71 3.90 -8.38 3.52
C ALA A 71 3.96 -8.04 2.03
N GLY A 72 4.66 -6.97 1.64
CA GLY A 72 4.89 -6.61 0.23
C GLY A 72 5.75 -7.64 -0.48
N ASP A 73 6.83 -8.06 0.17
CA ASP A 73 7.74 -9.09 -0.34
C ASP A 73 7.00 -10.43 -0.55
N ALA A 74 6.16 -10.84 0.41
CA ALA A 74 5.33 -12.04 0.28
C ALA A 74 4.31 -11.96 -0.88
N LEU A 75 3.74 -10.77 -1.14
CA LEU A 75 2.80 -10.56 -2.25
C LEU A 75 3.52 -10.50 -3.62
N ALA A 76 4.74 -9.95 -3.66
CA ALA A 76 5.57 -9.90 -4.85
C ALA A 76 6.17 -11.27 -5.21
N GLY A 77 6.62 -12.02 -4.20
CA GLY A 77 7.18 -13.36 -4.32
C GLY A 77 6.15 -14.47 -4.55
N GLY A 78 4.86 -14.20 -4.29
CA GLY A 78 3.75 -15.11 -4.59
C GLY A 78 3.40 -15.27 -6.08
N ARG A 79 4.17 -14.67 -6.99
CA ARG A 79 4.05 -14.88 -8.46
C ARG A 79 4.93 -16.02 -8.99
N ALA A 80 5.06 -17.11 -8.23
CA ALA A 80 5.73 -18.33 -8.66
C ALA A 80 4.73 -19.46 -8.89
#